data_AF-C8PC60-F1
#
_entry.id   AF-C8PC60-F1
#
_cell.length_a   1.000
_cell.length_b   1.000
_cell.length_c   1.000
_cell.angle_alpha   90.00
_cell.angle_beta   90.00
_cell.angle_gamma   90.00
#
_symmetry.space_group_name_H-M   'P 1'
#
loop_
_entity.id
_entity.type
_entity.pdbx_description
1 polymer ?
#
loop_
_entity_poly.entity_id
_entity_poly.type
_entity_poly.pdbx_seq_one_letter_code
_entity_poly.pdbx_strand_id
1 'polypeptide(L)'
;MEKDKAKCVAKNCKTEFIKPSYHNKNDYEYIKQFLSVKFGIEINNNLKQQFGYYPIEPMAPFHENKEEFIRVEMTIASNEAPIKVKGWKVCLKKEPQDTFYRNFICKNKEGNRKKRCFVVKHFHRTMEIHRGHLLANKFKEFLVSKTDQDDHVNQFFGKGCVENIACQTNGANCDSTTIHGQWYFEDEVVKALNNGEVTKVFYEIYELSVQERSLGRVLLINSEPENVLSYFVFIPNSENSSK
;
A
#
# COMPACT_ATOMS: atom_id res chain seq x y z
N MET A 1 -7.79 -6.98 21.66
CA MET A 1 -8.89 -6.02 21.47
C MET A 1 -8.76 -4.77 22.32
N GLU A 2 -8.79 -4.80 23.66
CA GLU A 2 -8.68 -3.54 24.44
C GLU A 2 -7.28 -2.88 24.33
N LYS A 3 -6.24 -3.69 24.14
CA LYS A 3 -4.84 -3.24 23.93
C LYS A 3 -4.59 -2.57 22.57
N ASP A 4 -5.50 -2.72 21.62
CA ASP A 4 -5.30 -2.28 20.24
C ASP A 4 -5.99 -0.95 19.94
N LYS A 5 -6.41 -0.18 20.96
CA LYS A 5 -7.06 1.12 20.77
C LYS A 5 -6.06 2.27 20.89
N ALA A 6 -6.15 3.25 19.99
CA ALA A 6 -5.45 4.52 20.05
C ALA A 6 -6.42 5.70 20.12
N LYS A 7 -6.00 6.78 20.78
CA LYS A 7 -6.68 8.07 20.75
C LYS A 7 -6.05 8.95 19.68
N CYS A 8 -6.89 9.55 18.83
CA CYS A 8 -6.43 10.45 17.77
C CYS A 8 -5.77 11.71 18.37
N VAL A 9 -4.61 12.13 17.83
CA VAL A 9 -3.94 13.38 18.26
C VAL A 9 -4.49 14.65 17.59
N ALA A 10 -5.49 14.54 16.72
CA ALA A 10 -6.07 15.70 16.07
C ALA A 10 -6.87 16.55 17.06
N LYS A 11 -6.70 17.88 16.98
CA LYS A 11 -7.43 18.85 17.81
C LYS A 11 -8.95 18.58 17.71
N ASN A 12 -9.59 18.39 18.87
CA ASN A 12 -11.03 18.10 19.02
C ASN A 12 -11.51 16.71 18.54
N CYS A 13 -10.63 15.78 18.17
CA CYS A 13 -11.02 14.41 17.85
C CYS A 13 -10.95 13.53 19.10
N LYS A 14 -12.11 13.09 19.61
CA LYS A 14 -12.22 12.19 20.78
C LYS A 14 -12.37 10.72 20.41
N THR A 15 -12.29 10.39 19.12
CA THR A 15 -12.53 9.04 18.60
C THR A 15 -11.35 8.13 18.91
N GLU A 16 -11.67 6.95 19.45
CA GLU A 16 -10.74 5.82 19.53
C GLU A 16 -10.77 5.03 18.22
N PHE A 17 -9.62 4.53 17.79
CA PHE A 17 -9.50 3.72 16.59
C PHE A 17 -8.59 2.51 16.84
N ILE A 18 -8.80 1.45 16.06
CA ILE A 18 -7.98 0.24 16.13
C ILE A 18 -6.61 0.54 15.52
N LYS A 19 -5.57 0.34 16.31
CA LYS A 19 -4.18 0.48 15.92
C LYS A 19 -3.81 -0.61 14.92
N PRO A 20 -2.97 -0.30 13.91
CA PRO A 20 -2.32 -1.34 13.14
C PRO A 20 -1.35 -2.09 14.06
N SER A 21 -1.33 -3.42 13.97
CA SER A 21 -0.36 -4.23 14.70
C SER A 21 -0.14 -5.57 14.00
N TYR A 22 1.06 -6.13 14.14
CA TYR A 22 1.44 -7.46 13.67
C TYR A 22 2.06 -8.27 14.81
N HIS A 23 1.59 -9.50 14.99
CA HIS A 23 2.04 -10.42 16.02
C HIS A 23 2.52 -11.74 15.39
N ASN A 24 3.84 -11.91 15.22
CA ASN A 24 4.46 -13.04 14.50
C ASN A 24 3.90 -14.43 14.84
N LYS A 25 3.54 -14.69 16.10
CA LYS A 25 3.05 -16.03 16.51
C LYS A 25 1.66 -16.36 15.96
N ASN A 26 0.81 -15.35 15.76
CA ASN A 26 -0.60 -15.55 15.43
C ASN A 26 -0.91 -15.07 14.01
N ASP A 27 -0.30 -13.96 13.59
CA ASP A 27 -0.68 -13.31 12.34
C ASP A 27 0.03 -13.89 11.11
N TYR A 28 1.05 -14.71 11.32
CA TYR A 28 1.87 -15.28 10.25
C TYR A 28 1.07 -16.20 9.30
N GLU A 29 0.10 -16.94 9.84
CA GLU A 29 -0.74 -17.83 9.02
C GLU A 29 -1.68 -17.07 8.07
N TYR A 30 -2.13 -15.87 8.44
CA TYR A 30 -2.88 -15.01 7.52
C TYR A 30 -2.04 -14.58 6.31
N ILE A 31 -0.74 -14.34 6.51
CA ILE A 31 0.17 -13.99 5.42
C ILE A 31 0.35 -15.17 4.48
N LYS A 32 0.62 -16.37 5.01
CA LYS A 32 0.71 -17.59 4.20
C LYS A 32 -0.56 -17.83 3.40
N GLN A 33 -1.71 -17.71 4.04
CA GLN A 33 -2.99 -17.92 3.41
C GLN A 33 -3.26 -16.91 2.30
N PHE A 34 -2.95 -15.63 2.55
CA PHE A 34 -3.04 -14.60 1.51
C PHE A 34 -2.15 -14.94 0.32
N LEU A 35 -0.89 -15.32 0.54
CA LEU A 35 0.06 -15.62 -0.52
C LEU A 35 -0.34 -16.86 -1.33
N SER A 36 -0.83 -17.91 -0.66
CA SER A 36 -1.37 -19.11 -1.30
C SER A 36 -2.58 -18.79 -2.17
N VAL A 37 -3.57 -18.07 -1.65
CA VAL A 37 -4.80 -17.75 -2.39
C VAL A 37 -4.55 -16.75 -3.52
N LYS A 38 -3.72 -15.72 -3.29
CA LYS A 38 -3.54 -14.61 -4.23
C LYS A 38 -2.50 -14.89 -5.32
N PHE A 39 -1.47 -15.65 -4.98
CA PHE A 39 -0.31 -15.90 -5.84
C PHE A 39 -0.02 -17.39 -6.07
N GLY A 40 -0.74 -18.31 -5.44
CA GLY A 40 -0.45 -19.75 -5.54
C GLY A 40 0.84 -20.16 -4.82
N ILE A 41 1.31 -19.35 -3.87
CA ILE A 41 2.59 -19.56 -3.18
C ILE A 41 2.37 -20.24 -1.83
N GLU A 42 2.93 -21.43 -1.68
CA GLU A 42 2.94 -22.17 -0.41
C GLU A 42 4.26 -21.93 0.33
N ILE A 43 4.18 -21.29 1.50
CA ILE A 43 5.36 -21.07 2.35
C ILE A 43 5.44 -22.17 3.40
N ASN A 44 6.36 -23.11 3.18
CA ASN A 44 6.59 -24.25 4.07
C ASN A 44 7.48 -23.91 5.28
N ASN A 45 8.31 -22.86 5.16
CA ASN A 45 9.21 -22.42 6.22
C ASN A 45 8.76 -21.08 6.81
N ASN A 46 9.36 -20.66 7.93
CA ASN A 46 9.13 -19.32 8.46
C ASN A 46 9.87 -18.28 7.61
N LEU A 47 9.16 -17.22 7.17
CA LEU A 47 9.76 -16.05 6.52
C LEU A 47 10.79 -15.44 7.48
N LYS A 48 11.98 -15.14 6.96
CA LYS A 48 13.05 -14.53 7.75
C LYS A 48 12.94 -13.01 7.63
N GLN A 49 12.80 -12.34 8.77
CA GLN A 49 12.78 -10.88 8.80
C GLN A 49 14.17 -10.32 8.49
N GLN A 50 14.23 -9.28 7.67
CA GLN A 50 15.43 -8.52 7.34
C GLN A 50 15.06 -7.04 7.34
N PHE A 51 15.83 -6.22 8.06
CA PHE A 51 15.62 -4.76 8.13
C PHE A 51 14.15 -4.35 8.35
N GLY A 52 13.42 -5.10 9.19
CA GLY A 52 12.02 -4.81 9.51
C GLY A 52 10.95 -5.39 8.57
N TYR A 53 11.30 -5.90 7.39
CA TYR A 53 10.37 -6.54 6.45
C TYR A 53 10.70 -8.02 6.23
N TYR A 54 9.84 -8.74 5.53
CA TYR A 54 10.01 -10.15 5.17
C TYR A 54 10.10 -10.28 3.65
N PRO A 55 11.26 -10.62 3.07
CA PRO A 55 11.33 -11.05 1.67
C PRO A 55 10.45 -12.29 1.46
N ILE A 56 9.73 -12.35 0.34
CA ILE A 56 8.86 -13.46 -0.03
C ILE A 56 9.50 -14.22 -1.19
N GLU A 57 9.64 -15.53 -1.01
CA GLU A 57 10.18 -16.44 -2.03
C GLU A 57 9.23 -17.64 -2.22
N PRO A 58 9.04 -18.14 -3.45
CA PRO A 58 9.60 -17.60 -4.69
C PRO A 58 8.98 -16.25 -5.09
N MET A 59 9.70 -15.46 -5.88
CA MET A 59 9.14 -14.30 -6.56
C MET A 59 7.86 -14.69 -7.31
N ALA A 60 6.81 -13.87 -7.18
CA ALA A 60 5.60 -14.05 -7.98
C ALA A 60 5.96 -13.93 -9.47
N PRO A 61 5.46 -14.81 -10.35
CA PRO A 61 5.73 -14.72 -11.77
C PRO A 61 5.37 -13.33 -12.31
N PHE A 62 6.24 -12.78 -13.14
CA PHE A 62 5.95 -11.54 -13.84
C PHE A 62 4.71 -11.75 -14.72
N HIS A 63 3.68 -10.97 -14.46
CA HIS A 63 2.49 -10.91 -15.30
C HIS A 63 2.34 -9.48 -15.79
N GLU A 64 2.61 -9.25 -17.06
CA GLU A 64 2.19 -8.03 -17.73
C GLU A 64 0.65 -8.00 -17.71
N ASN A 65 0.08 -7.25 -16.76
CA ASN A 65 -1.37 -7.09 -16.70
C ASN A 65 -1.81 -6.31 -17.94
N LYS A 66 -2.80 -6.84 -18.67
CA LYS A 66 -3.43 -6.12 -19.80
C LYS A 66 -4.09 -4.80 -19.38
N GLU A 67 -4.49 -4.70 -18.11
CA GLU A 67 -5.01 -3.47 -17.50
C GLU A 67 -3.89 -2.76 -16.75
N GLU A 68 -3.57 -1.52 -17.15
CA GLU A 68 -2.51 -0.71 -16.53
C GLU A 68 -2.80 -0.38 -15.05
N PHE A 69 -4.07 -0.41 -14.62
CA PHE A 69 -4.50 0.05 -13.30
C PHE A 69 -5.69 -0.74 -12.76
N ILE A 70 -5.55 -1.34 -11.58
CA ILE A 70 -6.61 -2.10 -10.91
C ILE A 70 -6.67 -1.68 -9.44
N ARG A 71 -7.87 -1.34 -8.96
CA ARG A 71 -8.15 -1.24 -7.52
C ARG A 71 -8.52 -2.62 -7.01
N VAL A 72 -7.84 -3.09 -5.97
CA VAL A 72 -8.07 -4.42 -5.40
C VAL A 72 -8.89 -4.29 -4.13
N GLU A 73 -10.00 -5.01 -4.06
CA GLU A 73 -10.78 -5.23 -2.84
C GLU A 73 -11.20 -6.70 -2.84
N MET A 74 -10.78 -7.45 -1.82
CA MET A 74 -11.17 -8.87 -1.69
C MET A 74 -11.23 -9.30 -0.23
N THR A 75 -11.94 -10.40 0.01
CA THR A 75 -12.00 -11.05 1.32
C THR A 75 -11.62 -12.52 1.15
N ILE A 76 -10.66 -12.97 1.97
CA ILE A 76 -10.21 -14.37 2.01
C ILE A 76 -10.78 -15.01 3.27
N ALA A 77 -11.52 -16.10 3.11
CA ALA A 77 -12.02 -16.88 4.24
C ALA A 77 -10.85 -17.49 5.02
N SER A 78 -10.87 -17.43 6.34
CA SER A 78 -9.89 -18.08 7.22
C SER A 78 -10.62 -18.77 8.37
N ASN A 79 -9.98 -19.76 9.00
CA ASN A 79 -10.57 -20.55 10.07
C ASN A 79 -10.85 -19.72 11.33
N GLU A 80 -10.07 -18.67 11.57
CA GLU A 80 -10.24 -17.78 12.72
C GLU A 80 -11.08 -16.55 12.37
N ALA A 81 -10.60 -15.74 11.42
CA ALA A 81 -11.29 -14.53 10.99
C ALA A 81 -10.92 -14.18 9.53
N PRO A 82 -11.88 -13.68 8.72
CA PRO A 82 -11.61 -13.37 7.32
C PRO A 82 -10.55 -12.28 7.16
N ILE A 83 -9.66 -12.47 6.18
CA ILE A 83 -8.66 -11.47 5.79
C ILE A 83 -9.33 -10.52 4.82
N LYS A 84 -9.44 -9.24 5.19
CA LYS A 84 -9.84 -8.16 4.29
C LYS A 84 -8.60 -7.61 3.61
N VAL A 85 -8.65 -7.50 2.29
CA VAL A 85 -7.56 -6.97 1.48
C VAL A 85 -8.05 -5.76 0.72
N LYS A 86 -7.29 -4.67 0.78
CA LYS A 86 -7.45 -3.53 -0.12
C LYS A 86 -6.11 -3.15 -0.73
N GLY A 87 -6.09 -2.69 -1.96
CA GLY A 87 -4.82 -2.51 -2.65
C GLY A 87 -4.93 -1.86 -4.01
N TRP A 88 -3.77 -1.78 -4.66
CA TRP A 88 -3.62 -1.22 -5.99
C TRP A 88 -2.64 -2.06 -6.79
N LYS A 89 -2.92 -2.22 -8.08
CA LYS A 89 -1.97 -2.66 -9.10
C LYS A 89 -1.87 -1.51 -10.09
N VAL A 90 -0.68 -0.95 -10.28
CA VAL A 90 -0.48 0.21 -11.16
C VAL A 90 0.79 0.08 -11.98
N CYS A 91 0.76 0.63 -13.19
CA CYS A 91 1.94 0.84 -14.02
C CYS A 91 2.41 2.30 -13.88
N LEU A 92 3.59 2.50 -13.29
CA LEU A 92 4.25 3.78 -13.10
C LEU A 92 5.21 4.05 -14.27
N LYS A 93 5.08 5.22 -14.90
CA LYS A 93 5.94 5.64 -16.03
C LYS A 93 6.09 7.15 -16.07
N LYS A 94 7.21 7.65 -16.60
CA LYS A 94 7.50 9.10 -16.71
C LYS A 94 6.46 9.89 -17.51
N GLU A 95 5.81 9.22 -18.47
CA GLU A 95 4.75 9.78 -19.32
C GLU A 95 3.45 9.02 -19.08
N PRO A 96 2.73 9.30 -17.96
CA PRO A 96 1.49 8.60 -17.64
C PRO A 96 0.37 8.97 -18.60
N GLN A 97 -0.51 8.00 -18.83
CA GLN A 97 -1.74 8.21 -19.58
C GLN A 97 -2.84 8.78 -18.66
N ASP A 98 -3.90 9.34 -19.24
CA ASP A 98 -5.03 9.92 -18.50
C ASP A 98 -5.97 8.86 -17.87
N THR A 99 -5.72 7.58 -18.13
CA THR A 99 -6.55 6.44 -17.74
C THR A 99 -6.73 6.34 -16.22
N PHE A 100 -5.65 6.47 -15.44
CA PHE A 100 -5.75 6.47 -13.97
C PHE A 100 -6.62 7.61 -13.45
N TYR A 101 -6.39 8.82 -13.97
CA TYR A 101 -7.15 10.00 -13.58
C TYR A 101 -8.65 9.83 -13.88
N ARG A 102 -9.01 9.42 -15.10
CA ARG A 102 -10.41 9.24 -15.52
C ARG A 102 -11.13 8.13 -14.74
N ASN A 103 -10.43 7.07 -14.40
CA ASN A 103 -11.04 5.90 -13.76
C ASN A 103 -11.18 6.06 -12.24
N PHE A 104 -10.19 6.69 -11.58
CA PHE A 104 -10.07 6.65 -10.12
C PHE A 104 -10.08 8.02 -9.44
N ILE A 105 -9.75 9.10 -10.15
CA ILE A 105 -9.71 10.45 -9.55
C ILE A 105 -10.98 11.21 -9.89
N CYS A 106 -11.29 11.36 -11.17
CA CYS A 106 -12.38 12.20 -11.65
C CYS A 106 -13.04 11.63 -12.89
N LYS A 107 -14.33 11.30 -12.79
CA LYS A 107 -15.17 10.97 -13.95
C LYS A 107 -15.79 12.23 -14.51
N ASN A 108 -15.70 12.38 -15.82
CA ASN A 108 -16.53 13.33 -16.55
C ASN A 108 -17.91 12.67 -16.77
N LYS A 109 -18.98 13.10 -16.07
CA LYS A 109 -20.36 13.25 -16.61
C LYS A 109 -21.42 13.62 -15.56
N GLU A 110 -21.93 14.85 -15.68
CA GLU A 110 -23.33 15.27 -15.92
C GLU A 110 -23.30 16.82 -15.94
N GLY A 111 -23.26 17.42 -17.14
CA GLY A 111 -22.99 18.86 -17.33
C GLY A 111 -21.50 19.24 -17.21
N ASN A 112 -21.21 20.52 -16.92
CA ASN A 112 -19.85 21.11 -16.88
C ASN A 112 -19.07 20.88 -15.56
N ARG A 113 -19.48 19.95 -14.68
CA ARG A 113 -18.84 19.76 -13.36
C ARG A 113 -18.12 18.41 -13.26
N LYS A 114 -16.83 18.47 -12.94
CA LYS A 114 -15.98 17.32 -12.57
C LYS A 114 -16.49 16.69 -11.26
N LYS A 115 -16.69 15.37 -11.23
CA LYS A 115 -17.10 14.62 -10.03
C LYS A 115 -15.98 13.68 -9.59
N ARG A 116 -15.52 13.83 -8.34
CA ARG A 116 -14.53 12.94 -7.73
C ARG A 116 -15.01 11.49 -7.66
N CYS A 117 -14.11 10.53 -7.79
CA CYS A 117 -14.39 9.09 -7.76
C CYS A 117 -13.98 8.37 -6.48
N PHE A 118 -13.59 9.13 -5.46
CA PHE A 118 -13.07 8.62 -4.18
C PHE A 118 -13.66 9.40 -3.01
N VAL A 119 -13.56 8.82 -1.82
CA VAL A 119 -14.12 9.37 -0.59
C VAL A 119 -13.02 10.02 0.24
N VAL A 120 -13.28 11.24 0.72
CA VAL A 120 -12.38 11.94 1.65
C VAL A 120 -12.97 11.89 3.05
N LYS A 121 -12.22 11.35 4.01
CA LYS A 121 -12.58 11.33 5.43
C LYS A 121 -11.41 11.79 6.30
N HIS A 122 -11.74 12.18 7.54
CA HIS A 122 -10.71 12.37 8.56
C HIS A 122 -10.08 11.02 8.89
N PHE A 123 -8.77 10.92 8.70
CA PHE A 123 -7.99 9.77 9.16
C PHE A 123 -7.35 10.04 10.51
N HIS A 124 -7.61 9.15 11.46
CA HIS A 124 -6.99 9.19 12.77
C HIS A 124 -5.49 8.87 12.68
N ARG A 125 -4.71 9.47 13.57
CA ARG A 125 -3.26 9.25 13.65
C ARG A 125 -2.78 9.47 15.07
N THR A 126 -1.58 8.96 15.36
CA THR A 126 -0.77 9.33 16.53
C THR A 126 0.61 9.77 16.07
N MET A 127 1.56 9.97 16.98
CA MET A 127 2.97 10.13 16.63
C MET A 127 3.61 8.85 16.09
N GLU A 128 3.05 7.69 16.44
CA GLU A 128 3.57 6.36 16.10
C GLU A 128 2.74 5.67 15.00
N ILE A 129 1.55 6.19 14.71
CA ILE A 129 0.64 5.67 13.69
C ILE A 129 0.42 6.74 12.65
N HIS A 130 0.95 6.47 11.46
CA HIS A 130 0.88 7.33 10.30
C HIS A 130 -0.35 7.02 9.44
N ARG A 131 -0.66 7.99 8.57
CA ARG A 131 -1.62 7.83 7.48
C ARG A 131 -0.85 7.27 6.28
N GLY A 132 -0.62 5.96 6.29
CA GLY A 132 0.17 5.32 5.25
C GLY A 132 -0.58 5.28 3.94
N HIS A 133 -0.06 5.97 2.93
CA HIS A 133 -0.59 5.92 1.58
C HIS A 133 -0.35 4.55 0.95
N LEU A 134 -1.29 4.02 0.17
CA LEU A 134 -1.02 2.82 -0.64
C LEU A 134 -0.22 3.18 -1.89
N LEU A 135 -0.62 4.27 -2.55
CA LEU A 135 0.13 4.92 -3.62
C LEU A 135 0.67 6.23 -3.07
N ALA A 136 2.00 6.30 -2.88
CA ALA A 136 2.67 7.48 -2.38
C ALA A 136 2.35 8.74 -3.19
N ASN A 137 2.35 9.89 -2.51
CA ASN A 137 2.21 11.18 -3.18
C ASN A 137 3.34 11.44 -4.20
N LYS A 138 4.53 10.85 -4.01
CA LYS A 138 5.62 10.90 -5.00
C LYS A 138 5.25 10.19 -6.32
N PHE A 139 4.34 9.22 -6.30
CA PHE A 139 3.90 8.55 -7.52
C PHE A 139 2.93 9.36 -8.38
N LYS A 140 2.48 10.52 -7.89
CA LYS A 140 1.54 11.40 -8.61
C LYS A 140 2.00 11.71 -10.04
N GLU A 141 3.28 12.03 -10.22
CA GLU A 141 3.84 12.38 -11.53
C GLU A 141 3.98 11.19 -12.48
N PHE A 142 3.98 9.97 -11.95
CA PHE A 142 4.07 8.72 -12.72
C PHE A 142 2.71 8.07 -12.99
N LEU A 143 1.63 8.64 -12.43
CA LEU A 143 0.26 8.14 -12.54
C LEU A 143 -0.70 9.13 -13.21
N VAL A 144 -0.41 10.43 -13.14
CA VAL A 144 -1.32 11.48 -13.62
C VAL A 144 -0.56 12.45 -14.52
N SER A 145 -1.09 12.66 -15.72
CA SER A 145 -0.53 13.60 -16.68
C SER A 145 -0.43 15.02 -16.10
N LYS A 146 0.53 15.83 -16.57
CA LYS A 146 0.67 17.22 -16.10
C LYS A 146 -0.57 18.07 -16.37
N THR A 147 -1.30 17.78 -17.45
CA THR A 147 -2.51 18.51 -17.85
C THR A 147 -3.71 18.22 -16.96
N ASP A 148 -3.70 17.09 -16.24
CA ASP A 148 -4.79 16.66 -15.36
C ASP A 148 -4.56 17.01 -13.89
N GLN A 149 -3.50 17.76 -13.58
CA GLN A 149 -3.16 18.16 -12.21
C GLN A 149 -4.18 19.19 -11.67
N ASP A 150 -5.14 18.70 -10.89
CA ASP A 150 -6.17 19.53 -10.26
C ASP A 150 -6.37 19.21 -8.76
N ASP A 151 -7.33 19.88 -8.14
CA ASP A 151 -7.64 19.70 -6.72
C ASP A 151 -8.11 18.29 -6.37
N HIS A 152 -8.72 17.54 -7.30
CA HIS A 152 -9.09 16.15 -7.05
C HIS A 152 -7.86 15.26 -6.97
N VAL A 153 -6.84 15.50 -7.81
CA VAL A 153 -5.55 14.81 -7.71
C VAL A 153 -4.91 15.09 -6.34
N ASN A 154 -4.89 16.35 -5.91
CA ASN A 154 -4.35 16.74 -4.61
C ASN A 154 -5.12 16.10 -3.45
N GLN A 155 -6.43 15.92 -3.56
CA GLN A 155 -7.24 15.24 -2.55
C GLN A 155 -7.02 13.72 -2.54
N PHE A 156 -6.85 13.08 -3.71
CA PHE A 156 -6.60 11.64 -3.83
C PHE A 156 -5.26 11.23 -3.20
N PHE A 157 -4.19 11.96 -3.50
CA PHE A 157 -2.87 11.78 -2.88
C PHE A 157 -2.74 12.53 -1.55
N GLY A 158 -3.80 13.24 -1.14
CA GLY A 158 -3.89 13.93 0.14
C GLY A 158 -4.06 12.97 1.31
N LYS A 159 -4.20 13.51 2.53
CA LYS A 159 -4.21 12.72 3.78
C LYS A 159 -5.60 12.21 4.20
N GLY A 160 -6.56 12.17 3.28
CA GLY A 160 -7.96 11.82 3.60
C GLY A 160 -8.61 10.82 2.66
N CYS A 161 -7.95 10.41 1.57
CA CYS A 161 -8.51 9.47 0.59
C CYS A 161 -8.65 8.07 1.20
N VAL A 162 -9.88 7.59 1.37
CA VAL A 162 -10.18 6.31 2.04
C VAL A 162 -9.62 5.11 1.28
N GLU A 163 -9.68 5.21 -0.04
CA GLU A 163 -9.23 4.21 -1.00
C GLU A 163 -7.70 4.13 -1.09
N ASN A 164 -6.99 5.21 -0.72
CA ASN A 164 -5.54 5.31 -0.83
C ASN A 164 -4.82 5.41 0.53
N ILE A 165 -5.52 5.31 1.66
CA ILE A 165 -4.90 5.42 3.00
C ILE A 165 -5.33 4.28 3.89
N ALA A 166 -4.39 3.71 4.63
CA ALA A 166 -4.64 2.91 5.82
C ALA A 166 -3.76 3.38 6.98
N CYS A 167 -4.17 3.08 8.22
CA CYS A 167 -3.30 3.29 9.37
C CYS A 167 -2.08 2.38 9.24
N GLN A 168 -0.90 2.93 9.47
CA GLN A 168 0.36 2.18 9.38
C GLN A 168 1.28 2.63 10.51
N THR A 169 2.02 1.72 11.11
CA THR A 169 3.03 2.07 12.13
C THR A 169 4.13 2.93 11.51
N ASN A 170 4.80 3.76 12.31
CA ASN A 170 5.91 4.59 11.84
C ASN A 170 7.01 3.72 11.19
N GLY A 171 7.43 2.63 11.85
CA GLY A 171 8.44 1.71 11.30
C GLY A 171 8.04 1.05 9.98
N ALA A 172 6.75 0.72 9.80
CA ALA A 172 6.27 0.15 8.55
C ALA A 172 6.07 1.20 7.44
N ASN A 173 5.82 2.46 7.79
CA ASN A 173 5.57 3.54 6.83
C ASN A 173 6.86 4.24 6.37
N CYS A 174 7.75 4.52 7.31
CA CYS A 174 8.96 5.33 7.09
C CYS A 174 10.20 4.46 6.86
N ASP A 175 11.25 5.10 6.36
CA ASP A 175 12.56 4.48 6.22
C ASP A 175 13.53 5.00 7.28
N SER A 176 14.49 4.18 7.64
CA SER A 176 15.56 4.48 8.60
C SER A 176 16.78 3.61 8.31
N THR A 177 17.90 3.89 9.00
CA THR A 177 19.15 3.14 8.80
C THR A 177 19.08 1.66 9.17
N THR A 178 18.09 1.24 9.96
CA THR A 178 17.98 -0.14 10.47
C THR A 178 16.65 -0.80 10.15
N ILE A 179 15.66 -0.03 9.73
CA ILE A 179 14.30 -0.49 9.43
C ILE A 179 13.87 0.15 8.12
N HIS A 180 13.61 -0.68 7.12
CA HIS A 180 13.08 -0.33 5.82
C HIS A 180 11.58 -0.59 5.80
N GLY A 181 10.80 0.47 6.02
CA GLY A 181 9.36 0.48 5.77
C GLY A 181 9.04 0.70 4.30
N GLN A 182 7.76 0.97 4.02
CA GLN A 182 7.28 1.15 2.66
C GLN A 182 8.01 2.25 1.89
N TRP A 183 8.36 3.36 2.56
CA TRP A 183 9.08 4.45 1.91
C TRP A 183 10.38 3.98 1.25
N TYR A 184 11.14 3.05 1.86
CA TYR A 184 12.37 2.54 1.25
C TYR A 184 12.14 2.05 -0.18
N PHE A 185 11.17 1.14 -0.36
CA PHE A 185 10.85 0.56 -1.66
C PHE A 185 10.26 1.59 -2.64
N GLU A 186 9.43 2.51 -2.14
CA GLU A 186 8.88 3.58 -2.97
C GLU A 186 9.97 4.56 -3.46
N ASP A 187 10.99 4.82 -2.64
CA ASP A 187 12.10 5.69 -3.00
C ASP A 187 12.97 5.05 -4.08
N GLU A 188 13.23 3.74 -4.00
CA GLU A 188 13.92 2.99 -5.05
C GLU A 188 13.16 3.01 -6.38
N VAL A 189 11.84 2.87 -6.36
CA VAL A 189 10.99 3.04 -7.55
C VAL A 189 11.15 4.42 -8.18
N VAL A 190 11.09 5.49 -7.36
CA VAL A 190 11.22 6.87 -7.84
C VAL A 190 12.61 7.11 -8.42
N LYS A 191 13.68 6.62 -7.78
CA LYS A 191 15.05 6.75 -8.28
C LYS A 191 15.24 6.04 -9.61
N ALA A 192 14.85 4.76 -9.71
CA ALA A 192 15.02 3.98 -10.92
C ALA A 192 14.32 4.63 -12.13
N LEU A 193 13.08 5.10 -11.93
CA LEU A 193 12.34 5.83 -12.97
C LEU A 193 13.06 7.12 -13.34
N ASN A 194 13.42 7.97 -12.37
CA ASN A 194 14.03 9.27 -12.62
C ASN A 194 15.40 9.18 -13.28
N ASN A 195 16.24 8.24 -12.87
CA ASN A 195 17.54 7.97 -13.46
C ASN A 195 17.42 7.35 -14.87
N GLY A 196 16.25 6.86 -15.25
CA GLY A 196 16.04 6.20 -16.54
C GLY A 196 16.61 4.79 -16.59
N GLU A 197 16.85 4.16 -15.44
CA GLU A 197 17.27 2.76 -15.31
C GLU A 197 16.15 1.82 -15.78
N VAL A 198 14.89 2.26 -15.59
CA VAL A 198 13.69 1.53 -16.00
C VAL A 198 12.76 2.46 -16.77
N THR A 199 12.04 1.90 -17.74
CA THR A 199 11.02 2.62 -18.53
C THR A 199 9.66 2.60 -17.84
N LYS A 200 9.35 1.50 -17.14
CA LYS A 200 8.11 1.28 -16.40
C LYS A 200 8.37 0.50 -15.11
N VAL A 201 7.51 0.74 -14.12
CA VAL A 201 7.43 -0.08 -12.91
C VAL A 201 6.01 -0.57 -12.71
N PHE A 202 5.85 -1.89 -12.61
CA PHE A 202 4.62 -2.54 -12.20
C PHE A 202 4.64 -2.66 -10.68
N TYR A 203 3.80 -1.84 -10.04
CA TYR A 203 3.72 -1.72 -8.59
C TYR A 203 2.40 -2.29 -8.10
N GLU A 204 2.46 -3.33 -7.27
CA GLU A 204 1.31 -3.90 -6.59
C GLU A 204 1.48 -3.78 -5.08
N ILE A 205 0.44 -3.29 -4.41
CA ILE A 205 0.40 -3.15 -2.96
C ILE A 205 -0.92 -3.68 -2.42
N TYR A 206 -0.84 -4.46 -1.34
CA TYR A 206 -1.98 -5.09 -0.69
C TYR A 206 -1.91 -4.87 0.82
N GLU A 207 -2.84 -4.09 1.35
CA GLU A 207 -3.06 -3.91 2.78
C GLU A 207 -3.92 -5.06 3.31
N LEU A 208 -3.38 -5.80 4.27
CA LEU A 208 -4.02 -6.95 4.88
C LEU A 208 -4.58 -6.56 6.25
N SER A 209 -5.86 -6.84 6.49
CA SER A 209 -6.52 -6.54 7.75
C SER A 209 -7.37 -7.69 8.24
N VAL A 210 -7.34 -7.95 9.54
CA VAL A 210 -8.17 -8.95 10.22
C VAL A 210 -8.88 -8.27 11.38
N GLN A 211 -10.21 -8.42 11.48
CA GLN A 211 -11.01 -7.75 12.51
C GLN A 211 -10.71 -6.23 12.59
N GLU A 212 -10.60 -5.57 11.44
CA GLU A 212 -10.27 -4.12 11.29
C GLU A 212 -8.85 -3.71 11.70
N ARG A 213 -8.07 -4.63 12.28
CA ARG A 213 -6.66 -4.44 12.60
C ARG A 213 -5.80 -4.69 11.36
N SER A 214 -5.07 -3.66 10.95
CA SER A 214 -4.13 -3.73 9.85
C SER A 214 -2.88 -4.50 10.27
N LEU A 215 -2.60 -5.61 9.57
CA LEU A 215 -1.45 -6.49 9.81
C LEU A 215 -0.18 -5.97 9.15
N GLY A 216 -0.31 -5.24 8.05
CA GLY A 216 0.82 -4.83 7.22
C GLY A 216 0.49 -4.91 5.75
N ARG A 217 1.52 -4.79 4.91
CA ARG A 217 1.37 -4.68 3.46
C ARG A 217 2.25 -5.66 2.73
N VAL A 218 1.70 -6.31 1.72
CA VAL A 218 2.48 -7.04 0.73
C VAL A 218 2.74 -6.12 -0.45
N LEU A 219 4.01 -5.98 -0.83
CA LEU A 219 4.47 -5.24 -2.00
C LEU A 219 5.07 -6.20 -3.02
N LEU A 220 4.63 -6.09 -4.27
CA LEU A 220 5.27 -6.70 -5.42
C LEU A 220 5.64 -5.59 -6.41
N ILE A 221 6.92 -5.49 -6.71
CA ILE A 221 7.49 -4.49 -7.60
C ILE A 221 8.27 -5.23 -8.67
N ASN A 222 7.98 -4.94 -9.93
CA ASN A 222 8.77 -5.40 -11.07
C ASN A 222 8.96 -4.25 -12.06
N SER A 223 10.02 -4.29 -12.85
CA SER A 223 10.33 -3.25 -13.82
C SER A 223 10.40 -3.75 -15.25
N GLU A 224 10.38 -2.80 -16.18
CA GLU A 224 10.85 -2.96 -17.56
C GLU A 224 12.11 -2.08 -17.74
N PRO A 225 13.28 -2.61 -18.14
CA PRO A 225 13.59 -4.02 -18.36
C PRO A 225 13.41 -4.90 -17.12
N GLU A 226 13.12 -6.19 -17.33
CA GLU A 226 12.92 -7.16 -16.24
C GLU A 226 14.16 -7.28 -15.35
N ASN A 227 13.95 -7.55 -14.06
CA ASN A 227 14.97 -7.79 -13.04
C ASN A 227 15.92 -6.61 -12.73
N VAL A 228 15.71 -5.42 -13.31
CA VAL A 228 16.47 -4.21 -12.91
C VAL A 228 16.01 -3.72 -11.53
N LEU A 229 14.71 -3.66 -11.31
CA LEU A 229 14.10 -3.36 -10.01
C LEU A 229 13.03 -4.42 -9.71
N SER A 230 13.31 -5.30 -8.75
CA SER A 230 12.38 -6.36 -8.38
C SER A 230 12.36 -6.59 -6.87
N TYR A 231 11.16 -6.54 -6.30
CA TYR A 231 10.92 -6.80 -4.89
C TYR A 231 9.62 -7.58 -4.70
N PHE A 232 9.65 -8.57 -3.82
CA PHE A 232 8.43 -9.17 -3.28
C PHE A 232 8.58 -9.29 -1.77
N VAL A 233 7.86 -8.45 -1.03
CA VAL A 233 8.07 -8.31 0.40
C VAL A 233 6.75 -8.17 1.15
N PHE A 234 6.75 -8.62 2.40
CA PHE A 234 5.74 -8.27 3.38
C PHE A 234 6.33 -7.30 4.42
N ILE A 235 5.72 -6.14 4.55
CA ILE A 235 6.08 -5.10 5.53
C ILE A 235 5.08 -5.17 6.67
N PRO A 236 5.46 -5.73 7.83
CA PRO A 236 4.56 -5.90 8.95
C PRO A 236 4.29 -4.57 9.64
N ASN A 237 3.07 -4.36 10.13
CA ASN A 237 2.77 -3.29 11.08
C ASN A 237 3.24 -3.67 12.49
N SER A 238 4.54 -3.92 12.65
CA SER A 238 5.11 -4.24 13.95
C SER A 238 5.21 -2.96 14.78
N GLU A 239 4.79 -3.02 16.04
CA GLU A 239 5.27 -2.05 17.00
C GLU A 239 6.78 -2.28 17.12
N ASN A 240 7.58 -1.23 16.92
CA ASN A 240 9.02 -1.33 17.14
C ASN A 240 9.21 -1.92 18.53
N SER A 241 9.76 -3.14 18.62
CA SER A 241 10.36 -3.63 19.84
C SER A 241 11.67 -2.86 20.03
N SER A 242 11.55 -1.56 20.26
CA SER A 242 12.64 -0.76 20.80
C SER A 242 12.84 -1.23 22.24
N LYS A 243 13.85 -2.10 22.38
CA LYS A 243 14.52 -2.58 23.60
C LYS A 243 13.90 -3.79 24.28
#